data_AF-A0A965CZZ1-F1
#
_entry.id   AF-A0A965CZZ1-F1
#
_cell.length_a   1.000
_cell.length_b   1.000
_cell.length_c   1.000
_cell.angle_alpha   90.00
_cell.angle_beta   90.00
_cell.angle_gamma   90.00
#
_symmetry.space_group_name_H-M   'P 1'
#
loop_
_entity.id
_entity.type
_entity.pdbx_description
1 polymer ?
#
loop_
_entity_poly.entity_id
_entity_poly.type
_entity_poly.pdbx_seq_one_letter_code
_entity_poly.pdbx_strand_id
1 'polypeptide(L)'
;MKKALRSLFKRLSRHVSGNAAMLVALGMPVLIGGTGLAVDTAQWFLWKRELQHAVDQAAIGGAWALSKRDKDALTGQLRYYRYRATQEYDANLAITEEFAGDPTIVLADYAGGTDNSVIVSAQATKRLPFSGFLMDSSVTVRVNSQASYKAGGQYNACLVALAEDEDDTLSIGGNANVVAQCGLAALSCEDDAINIDGSATVTTGSIATCSTANVPTDLEGTVT
;
A
#
# COMPACT_ATOMS: atom_id res chain seq x y z
N MET A 1 60.89 15.34 36.19
CA MET A 1 59.91 15.30 35.07
C MET A 1 60.50 15.54 33.68
N LYS A 2 61.10 16.71 33.37
CA LYS A 2 61.59 17.03 32.00
C LYS A 2 62.64 16.06 31.41
N LYS A 3 63.54 15.50 32.22
CA LYS A 3 64.54 14.50 31.77
C LYS A 3 63.92 13.13 31.43
N ALA A 4 62.91 12.69 32.18
CA ALA A 4 62.20 11.44 31.94
C ALA A 4 61.35 11.52 30.66
N LEU A 5 60.69 12.66 30.43
CA LEU A 5 59.93 12.91 29.20
C LEU A 5 60.85 12.92 27.96
N ARG A 6 62.04 13.52 28.07
CA ARG A 6 63.07 13.51 27.02
C ARG A 6 63.62 12.11 26.74
N SER A 7 63.84 11.28 27.77
CA SER A 7 64.33 9.91 27.55
C SER A 7 63.26 9.00 26.95
N LEU A 8 61.98 9.22 27.29
CA LEU A 8 60.84 8.51 26.71
C LEU A 8 60.70 8.81 25.21
N PHE A 9 60.76 10.08 24.82
CA PHE A 9 60.73 10.50 23.40
C PHE A 9 61.92 9.98 22.61
N LYS A 10 63.13 10.01 23.19
CA LYS A 10 64.34 9.48 22.55
C LYS A 10 64.27 7.96 22.37
N ARG A 11 63.67 7.23 23.33
CA ARG A 11 63.37 5.80 23.20
C ARG A 11 62.34 5.53 22.11
N LEU A 12 61.20 6.23 22.11
CA LEU A 12 60.16 6.10 21.08
C LEU A 12 60.71 6.31 19.66
N SER A 13 61.53 7.35 19.45
CA SER A 13 62.13 7.63 18.13
C SER A 13 63.09 6.55 17.62
N ARG A 14 63.58 5.68 18.50
CA ARG A 14 64.58 4.64 18.21
C ARG A 14 63.95 3.25 18.11
N HIS A 15 62.64 3.12 18.36
CA HIS A 15 61.90 1.86 18.27
C HIS A 15 61.40 1.61 16.85
N VAL A 16 62.07 0.67 16.15
CA VAL A 16 61.76 0.26 14.76
C VAL A 16 60.52 -0.68 14.68
N SER A 17 60.07 -1.20 15.82
CA SER A 17 58.83 -1.99 15.94
C SER A 17 57.54 -1.17 15.79
N GLY A 18 57.63 0.16 15.68
CA GLY A 18 56.49 1.08 15.56
C GLY A 18 55.84 1.16 14.17
N ASN A 19 56.43 0.54 13.14
CA ASN A 19 55.89 0.62 11.77
C ASN A 19 54.51 -0.06 11.66
N ALA A 20 54.33 -1.22 12.30
CA ALA A 20 53.02 -1.86 12.41
C ALA A 20 52.03 -1.01 13.23
N ALA A 21 52.50 -0.35 14.28
CA ALA A 21 51.65 0.54 15.09
C ALA A 21 51.18 1.77 14.28
N MET A 22 52.02 2.34 13.42
CA MET A 22 51.63 3.43 12.52
C MET A 22 50.63 2.98 11.45
N LEU A 23 50.84 1.80 10.85
CA LEU A 23 49.90 1.23 9.88
C LEU A 23 48.52 0.97 10.51
N VAL A 24 48.49 0.42 11.72
CA VAL A 24 47.24 0.19 12.46
C VAL A 24 46.60 1.52 12.88
N ALA A 25 47.39 2.49 13.37
CA ALA A 25 46.87 3.80 13.78
C ALA A 25 46.23 4.57 12.62
N LEU A 26 46.77 4.43 11.40
CA LEU A 26 46.21 5.07 10.20
C LEU A 26 45.10 4.24 9.55
N GLY A 27 45.16 2.91 9.62
CA GLY A 27 44.16 2.02 9.02
C GLY A 27 42.89 1.86 9.85
N MET A 28 42.99 1.86 11.18
CA MET A 28 41.86 1.68 12.09
C MET A 28 40.74 2.72 11.88
N PRO A 29 41.01 4.03 11.76
CA PRO A 29 39.96 5.02 11.50
C PRO A 29 39.21 4.77 10.19
N VAL A 30 39.91 4.32 9.14
CA VAL A 30 39.29 4.00 7.84
C VAL A 30 38.40 2.77 7.95
N LEU A 31 38.87 1.73 8.65
CA LEU A 31 38.08 0.52 8.89
C LEU A 31 36.84 0.80 9.74
N ILE A 32 37.00 1.51 10.87
CA ILE A 32 35.89 1.90 11.75
C ILE A 32 34.91 2.82 11.01
N GLY A 33 35.42 3.77 10.22
CA GLY A 33 34.59 4.66 9.42
C GLY A 33 33.79 3.93 8.36
N GLY A 34 34.42 3.00 7.64
CA GLY A 34 33.76 2.19 6.61
C GLY A 34 32.70 1.26 7.18
N THR A 35 32.99 0.57 8.29
CA THR A 35 32.02 -0.33 8.93
C THR A 35 30.88 0.46 9.58
N GLY A 36 31.18 1.58 10.23
CA GLY A 36 30.18 2.46 10.82
C GLY A 36 29.20 3.00 9.76
N LEU A 37 29.73 3.51 8.64
CA LEU A 37 28.92 3.97 7.52
C LEU A 37 28.06 2.84 6.92
N ALA A 38 28.60 1.61 6.84
CA ALA A 38 27.86 0.46 6.34
C ALA A 38 26.68 0.10 7.25
N VAL A 39 26.85 0.12 8.58
CA VAL A 39 25.78 -0.14 9.54
C VAL A 39 24.68 0.93 9.44
N ASP A 40 25.09 2.20 9.42
CA ASP A 40 24.15 3.33 9.27
C ASP A 40 23.34 3.23 7.98
N THR A 41 24.01 2.90 6.87
CA THR A 41 23.36 2.72 5.57
C THR A 41 22.37 1.56 5.62
N ALA A 42 22.76 0.42 6.21
CA ALA A 42 21.88 -0.73 6.36
C ALA A 42 20.63 -0.39 7.18
N GLN A 43 20.79 0.32 8.31
CA GLN A 43 19.66 0.76 9.13
C GLN A 43 18.75 1.74 8.40
N TRP A 44 19.34 2.73 7.71
CA TRP A 44 18.56 3.69 6.92
C TRP A 44 17.72 3.01 5.84
N PHE A 45 18.28 2.03 5.13
CA PHE A 45 17.55 1.22 4.16
C PHE A 45 16.45 0.37 4.79
N LEU A 46 16.71 -0.24 5.95
CA LEU A 46 15.70 -1.03 6.67
C LEU A 46 14.52 -0.16 7.08
N TRP A 47 14.77 1.02 7.65
CA TRP A 47 13.71 1.96 8.04
C TRP A 47 12.90 2.42 6.83
N LYS A 48 13.56 2.77 5.72
CA LYS A 48 12.87 3.16 4.49
C LYS A 48 11.98 2.05 3.95
N ARG A 49 12.48 0.81 3.92
CA ARG A 49 11.73 -0.34 3.41
C ARG A 49 10.49 -0.63 4.27
N GLU A 50 10.64 -0.63 5.59
CA GLU A 50 9.51 -0.83 6.50
C GLU A 50 8.46 0.28 6.36
N LEU A 51 8.89 1.55 6.42
CA LEU A 51 7.96 2.67 6.26
C LEU A 51 7.24 2.62 4.92
N GLN A 52 7.95 2.27 3.84
CA GLN A 52 7.33 2.13 2.52
C GLN A 52 6.27 1.01 2.53
N HIS A 53 6.59 -0.16 3.10
CA HIS A 53 5.61 -1.23 3.24
C HIS A 53 4.39 -0.80 4.06
N ALA A 54 4.60 -0.11 5.17
CA ALA A 54 3.51 0.39 6.01
C ALA A 54 2.61 1.38 5.26
N VAL A 55 3.17 2.34 4.52
CA VAL A 55 2.35 3.26 3.72
C VAL A 55 1.68 2.60 2.52
N ASP A 56 2.29 1.57 1.92
CA ASP A 56 1.68 0.80 0.83
C ASP A 56 0.47 0.01 1.34
N GLN A 57 0.59 -0.68 2.48
CA GLN A 57 -0.53 -1.38 3.11
C GLN A 57 -1.63 -0.40 3.54
N ALA A 58 -1.25 0.76 4.09
CA ALA A 58 -2.19 1.82 4.45
C ALA A 58 -2.96 2.37 3.24
N ALA A 59 -2.27 2.64 2.12
CA ALA A 59 -2.91 3.12 0.90
C ALA A 59 -3.90 2.10 0.36
N ILE A 60 -3.50 0.82 0.26
CA ILE A 60 -4.39 -0.27 -0.18
C ILE A 60 -5.57 -0.45 0.79
N GLY A 61 -5.34 -0.45 2.10
CA GLY A 61 -6.38 -0.60 3.11
C GLY A 61 -7.40 0.55 3.10
N GLY A 62 -6.93 1.79 2.90
CA GLY A 62 -7.79 2.95 2.71
C GLY A 62 -8.56 2.89 1.39
N ALA A 63 -7.90 2.55 0.29
CA ALA A 63 -8.52 2.38 -1.02
C ALA A 63 -9.59 1.27 -1.02
N TRP A 64 -9.32 0.15 -0.35
CA TRP A 64 -10.26 -0.95 -0.17
C TRP A 64 -11.49 -0.55 0.67
N ALA A 65 -11.30 0.25 1.71
CA ALA A 65 -12.41 0.79 2.48
C ALA A 65 -13.33 1.70 1.64
N LEU A 66 -12.80 2.28 0.57
CA LEU A 66 -13.55 3.11 -0.39
C LEU A 66 -14.07 2.33 -1.60
N SER A 67 -13.59 1.11 -1.87
CA SER A 67 -14.18 0.28 -2.94
C SER A 67 -15.57 -0.24 -2.55
N LYS A 68 -15.84 -0.39 -1.25
CA LYS A 68 -17.14 -0.76 -0.67
C LYS A 68 -18.09 0.43 -0.46
N ARG A 69 -18.04 1.43 -1.34
CA ARG A 69 -18.72 2.71 -1.13
C ARG A 69 -20.22 2.61 -1.30
N ASP A 70 -20.93 2.80 -0.19
CA ASP A 70 -22.37 3.06 -0.20
C ASP A 70 -22.56 4.58 -0.31
N LYS A 71 -23.19 5.06 -1.39
CA LYS A 71 -23.21 6.49 -1.73
C LYS A 71 -23.95 7.35 -0.69
N ASP A 72 -24.82 6.73 0.11
CA ASP A 72 -25.68 7.42 1.08
C ASP A 72 -25.00 7.63 2.45
N ALA A 73 -23.84 7.02 2.71
CA ALA A 73 -23.12 7.07 4.00
C ALA A 73 -21.82 7.90 3.97
N LEU A 74 -21.73 8.90 3.08
CA LEU A 74 -20.54 9.71 2.79
C LEU A 74 -19.74 10.20 4.01
N THR A 75 -20.41 10.72 5.05
CA THR A 75 -19.72 11.30 6.22
C THR A 75 -19.07 10.23 7.11
N GLY A 76 -19.68 9.04 7.23
CA GLY A 76 -19.11 7.91 7.96
C GLY A 76 -17.94 7.28 7.19
N GLN A 77 -18.08 7.21 5.86
CA GLN A 77 -17.09 6.60 4.97
C GLN A 77 -15.76 7.39 4.96
N LEU A 78 -15.81 8.73 4.97
CA LEU A 78 -14.62 9.59 5.01
C LEU A 78 -13.80 9.46 6.31
N ARG A 79 -14.43 9.02 7.41
CA ARG A 79 -13.72 8.67 8.64
C ARG A 79 -13.20 7.23 8.59
N TYR A 80 -14.00 6.33 8.03
CA TYR A 80 -13.71 4.90 7.98
C TYR A 80 -12.47 4.56 7.15
N TYR A 81 -12.28 5.16 5.96
CA TYR A 81 -11.11 4.86 5.15
C TYR A 81 -9.80 5.33 5.80
N ARG A 82 -9.82 6.49 6.48
CA ARG A 82 -8.68 6.97 7.25
C ARG A 82 -8.37 6.05 8.41
N TYR A 83 -9.40 5.63 9.15
CA TYR A 83 -9.26 4.66 10.24
C TYR A 83 -8.62 3.35 9.76
N ARG A 84 -9.10 2.80 8.63
CA ARG A 84 -8.52 1.59 8.02
C ARG A 84 -7.08 1.80 7.58
N ALA A 85 -6.79 2.91 6.89
CA ALA A 85 -5.42 3.23 6.48
C ALA A 85 -4.46 3.38 7.68
N THR A 86 -4.87 4.07 8.75
CA THR A 86 -4.08 4.18 9.98
C THR A 86 -3.89 2.83 10.65
N GLN A 87 -4.93 2.00 10.75
CA GLN A 87 -4.83 0.65 11.31
C GLN A 87 -3.81 -0.21 10.55
N GLU A 88 -3.84 -0.21 9.22
CA GLU A 88 -2.88 -0.98 8.42
C GLU A 88 -1.46 -0.38 8.50
N TYR A 89 -1.33 0.94 8.58
CA TYR A 89 -0.03 1.60 8.80
C TYR A 89 0.59 1.12 10.12
N ASP A 90 -0.12 1.29 11.24
CA ASP A 90 0.36 0.95 12.58
C ASP A 90 0.68 -0.55 12.71
N ALA A 91 -0.16 -1.42 12.12
CA ALA A 91 0.04 -2.88 12.16
C ALA A 91 1.29 -3.35 11.40
N ASN A 92 1.85 -2.52 10.51
CA ASN A 92 3.02 -2.85 9.69
C ASN A 92 4.30 -2.12 10.14
N LEU A 93 4.26 -1.39 11.26
CA LEU A 93 5.45 -0.86 11.91
C LEU A 93 5.99 -1.89 12.93
N ALA A 94 7.31 -2.04 12.97
CA ALA A 94 7.99 -2.90 13.94
C ALA A 94 9.33 -2.29 14.40
N ILE A 95 10.20 -1.90 13.48
CA ILE A 95 11.49 -1.26 13.80
C ILE A 95 11.29 0.24 14.01
N THR A 96 10.35 0.85 13.28
CA THR A 96 10.18 2.30 13.21
C THR A 96 9.05 2.85 14.10
N GLU A 97 8.30 1.98 14.79
CA GLU A 97 7.13 2.33 15.61
C GLU A 97 7.38 3.49 16.59
N GLU A 98 8.50 3.50 17.30
CA GLU A 98 8.79 4.52 18.32
C GLU A 98 9.10 5.93 17.79
N PHE A 99 9.41 6.07 16.50
CA PHE A 99 9.94 7.32 15.93
C PHE A 99 9.40 7.67 14.53
N ALA A 100 8.50 6.84 14.01
CA ALA A 100 7.65 7.19 12.89
C ALA A 100 6.58 8.17 13.37
N GLY A 101 6.34 9.22 12.60
CA GLY A 101 5.20 10.11 12.83
C GLY A 101 3.90 9.51 12.30
N ASP A 102 2.78 10.14 12.67
CA ASP A 102 1.47 9.77 12.15
C ASP A 102 1.42 9.91 10.62
N PRO A 103 0.72 9.00 9.91
CA PRO A 103 0.60 9.07 8.47
C PRO A 103 -0.37 10.20 8.08
N THR A 104 -0.03 10.93 7.02
CA THR A 104 -0.95 11.86 6.36
C THR A 104 -1.72 11.10 5.28
N ILE A 105 -3.05 11.07 5.39
CA ILE A 105 -3.94 10.30 4.51
C ILE A 105 -4.92 11.24 3.81
N VAL A 106 -4.84 11.31 2.48
CA VAL A 106 -5.66 12.20 1.65
C VAL A 106 -6.24 11.47 0.45
N LEU A 107 -7.38 11.95 -0.04
CA LEU A 107 -7.91 11.54 -1.35
C LEU A 107 -7.19 12.32 -2.43
N ALA A 108 -7.08 11.70 -3.60
CA ALA A 108 -6.51 12.34 -4.79
C ALA A 108 -7.13 11.76 -6.07
N ASP A 109 -6.95 12.52 -7.14
CA ASP A 109 -7.34 12.14 -8.49
C ASP A 109 -6.29 11.21 -9.11
N TYR A 110 -6.75 10.20 -9.84
CA TYR A 110 -5.90 9.27 -10.56
C TYR A 110 -6.54 8.88 -11.90
N ALA A 111 -5.72 8.88 -12.96
CA ALA A 111 -6.14 8.49 -14.32
C ALA A 111 -7.42 9.19 -14.82
N GLY A 112 -7.63 10.46 -14.45
CA GLY A 112 -8.79 11.25 -14.87
C GLY A 112 -10.06 11.05 -14.01
N GLY A 113 -10.02 10.22 -12.96
CA GLY A 113 -11.10 10.13 -11.98
C GLY A 113 -10.94 11.17 -10.85
N THR A 114 -12.06 11.54 -10.22
CA THR A 114 -12.08 12.46 -9.07
C THR A 114 -12.13 11.71 -7.75
N ASP A 115 -11.22 12.03 -6.83
CA ASP A 115 -11.10 11.41 -5.51
C ASP A 115 -11.06 9.87 -5.53
N ASN A 116 -10.61 9.26 -6.65
CA ASN A 116 -10.61 7.82 -6.89
C ASN A 116 -9.31 7.13 -6.46
N SER A 117 -8.50 7.80 -5.63
CA SER A 117 -7.30 7.21 -5.04
C SER A 117 -7.05 7.72 -3.63
N VAL A 118 -6.29 6.95 -2.86
CA VAL A 118 -5.81 7.30 -1.52
C VAL A 118 -4.31 7.47 -1.58
N ILE A 119 -3.83 8.65 -1.17
CA ILE A 119 -2.41 8.91 -0.95
C ILE A 119 -2.14 8.82 0.54
N VAL A 120 -1.13 8.03 0.90
CA VAL A 120 -0.60 7.94 2.26
C VAL A 120 0.86 8.35 2.24
N SER A 121 1.24 9.29 3.12
CA SER A 121 2.63 9.69 3.30
C SER A 121 3.01 9.67 4.77
N ALA A 122 4.22 9.19 5.06
CA ALA A 122 4.74 9.12 6.41
C ALA A 122 6.22 9.52 6.44
N GLN A 123 6.69 9.85 7.63
CA GLN A 123 8.10 10.13 7.85
C GLN A 123 8.57 9.62 9.21
N ALA A 124 9.83 9.20 9.29
CA ALA A 124 10.47 8.84 10.54
C ALA A 124 11.80 9.57 10.68
N THR A 125 12.08 10.08 11.88
CA THR A 125 13.30 10.85 12.15
C THR A 125 14.05 10.29 13.33
N LYS A 126 15.30 9.85 13.11
CA LYS A 126 16.16 9.31 14.18
C LYS A 126 17.63 9.59 13.89
N ARG A 127 18.42 9.68 14.95
CA ARG A 127 19.89 9.78 14.87
C ARG A 127 20.46 8.39 14.58
N LEU A 128 21.30 8.29 13.55
CA LEU A 128 21.98 7.04 13.22
C LEU A 128 23.13 6.77 14.21
N PRO A 129 23.46 5.51 14.54
CA PRO A 129 24.44 5.17 15.56
C PRO A 129 25.86 5.69 15.28
N PHE A 130 26.36 5.53 14.05
CA PHE A 130 27.73 5.92 13.73
C PHE A 130 27.84 7.40 13.34
N SER A 131 27.04 7.87 12.37
CA SER A 131 27.04 9.27 11.93
C SER A 131 26.58 10.18 13.05
N GLY A 132 25.74 9.69 13.97
CA GLY A 132 25.37 10.39 15.18
C GLY A 132 26.54 10.66 16.11
N PHE A 133 27.63 9.90 16.08
CA PHE A 133 28.84 10.26 16.84
C PHE A 133 29.58 11.46 16.22
N LEU A 134 29.52 11.59 14.88
CA LEU A 134 30.25 12.59 14.11
C LEU A 134 29.44 13.88 13.88
N MET A 135 28.11 13.76 13.81
CA MET A 135 27.17 14.80 13.43
C MET A 135 26.08 14.89 14.50
N ASP A 136 25.63 16.11 14.80
CA ASP A 136 24.54 16.34 15.76
C ASP A 136 23.15 16.41 15.11
N SER A 137 23.03 15.86 13.89
CA SER A 137 21.81 15.88 13.09
C SER A 137 21.16 14.50 13.01
N SER A 138 19.84 14.46 13.18
CA SER A 138 19.04 13.28 12.86
C SER A 138 18.79 13.15 11.35
N VAL A 139 18.59 11.92 10.88
CA VAL A 139 18.17 11.64 9.50
C VAL A 139 16.66 11.48 9.47
N THR A 140 16.00 12.12 8.50
CA THR A 140 14.57 11.96 8.24
C THR A 140 14.36 11.14 6.97
N VAL A 141 13.62 10.03 7.09
CA VAL A 141 13.12 9.25 5.97
C VAL A 141 11.70 9.71 5.66
N ARG A 142 11.40 9.95 4.38
CA ARG A 142 10.04 10.26 3.91
C ARG A 142 9.64 9.24 2.86
N VAL A 143 8.41 8.76 2.95
CA VAL A 143 7.82 7.80 2.01
C VAL A 143 6.41 8.24 1.65
N ASN A 144 5.98 7.86 0.46
CA ASN A 144 4.61 8.05 0.00
C ASN A 144 4.15 6.83 -0.81
N SER A 145 2.84 6.62 -0.83
CA SER A 145 2.18 5.60 -1.63
C SER A 145 0.82 6.11 -2.09
N GLN A 146 0.38 5.64 -3.26
CA GLN A 146 -0.91 5.96 -3.83
C GLN A 146 -1.58 4.68 -4.31
N ALA A 147 -2.82 4.46 -3.89
CA ALA A 147 -3.64 3.33 -4.34
C ALA A 147 -4.94 3.86 -4.93
N SER A 148 -5.20 3.57 -6.21
CA SER A 148 -6.49 3.83 -6.83
C SER A 148 -7.52 2.79 -6.40
N TYR A 149 -8.77 3.20 -6.28
CA TYR A 149 -9.90 2.30 -6.07
C TYR A 149 -10.97 2.56 -7.13
N LYS A 150 -11.70 1.51 -7.48
CA LYS A 150 -12.94 1.61 -8.24
C LYS A 150 -14.04 1.06 -7.33
N ALA A 151 -15.13 1.79 -7.18
CA ALA A 151 -16.30 1.26 -6.51
C ALA A 151 -16.79 0.06 -7.33
N GLY A 152 -16.73 -1.14 -6.73
CA GLY A 152 -17.41 -2.29 -7.27
C GLY A 152 -18.81 -2.34 -6.68
N GLY A 153 -19.82 -2.66 -7.47
CA GLY A 153 -21.11 -3.02 -6.89
C GLY A 153 -20.99 -4.36 -6.17
N GLN A 154 -21.60 -4.47 -4.98
CA GLN A 154 -21.77 -5.76 -4.33
C GLN A 154 -23.08 -6.36 -4.82
N TYR A 155 -22.99 -7.43 -5.61
CA TYR A 155 -24.15 -8.18 -6.09
C TYR A 155 -24.06 -9.60 -5.55
N ASN A 156 -25.11 -10.04 -4.89
CA ASN A 156 -25.23 -11.43 -4.45
C ASN A 156 -25.89 -12.23 -5.57
N ALA A 157 -25.16 -12.54 -6.63
CA ALA A 157 -25.67 -13.37 -7.70
C ALA A 157 -25.56 -14.86 -7.34
N CYS A 158 -26.67 -15.61 -7.45
CA CYS A 158 -26.64 -17.08 -7.27
C CYS A 158 -26.78 -17.84 -8.59
N LEU A 159 -27.13 -17.16 -9.67
CA LEU A 159 -27.03 -17.66 -11.03
C LEU A 159 -25.99 -16.80 -11.75
N VAL A 160 -24.86 -17.41 -12.10
CA VAL A 160 -23.73 -16.74 -12.76
C VAL A 160 -23.39 -17.51 -14.02
N ALA A 161 -23.49 -16.85 -15.17
CA ALA A 161 -22.91 -17.35 -16.40
C ALA A 161 -21.41 -17.08 -16.41
N LEU A 162 -20.63 -18.15 -16.58
CA LEU A 162 -19.17 -18.13 -16.52
C LEU A 162 -18.50 -18.04 -17.90
N ALA A 163 -19.27 -18.08 -18.98
CA ALA A 163 -18.73 -17.89 -20.32
C ALA A 163 -18.23 -16.45 -20.46
N GLU A 164 -17.03 -16.32 -21.02
CA GLU A 164 -16.34 -15.05 -21.28
C GLU A 164 -16.36 -14.80 -22.78
N ASP A 165 -16.40 -13.53 -23.20
CA ASP A 165 -16.30 -13.08 -24.60
C ASP A 165 -17.31 -13.72 -25.58
N GLU A 166 -18.51 -14.05 -25.10
CA GLU A 166 -19.64 -14.55 -25.92
C GLU A 166 -20.90 -13.73 -25.64
N ASP A 167 -21.77 -13.58 -26.64
CA ASP A 167 -23.12 -13.03 -26.50
C ASP A 167 -24.07 -14.07 -25.87
N ASP A 168 -25.21 -13.62 -25.32
CA ASP A 168 -26.27 -14.51 -24.80
C ASP A 168 -25.82 -15.53 -23.74
N THR A 169 -24.74 -15.27 -23.01
CA THR A 169 -24.17 -16.23 -22.02
C THR A 169 -25.16 -16.64 -20.92
N LEU A 170 -26.11 -15.76 -20.60
CA LEU A 170 -27.26 -16.06 -19.76
C LEU A 170 -28.56 -15.73 -20.49
N SER A 171 -29.12 -16.71 -21.21
CA SER A 171 -30.41 -16.57 -21.91
C SER A 171 -31.57 -17.18 -21.10
N ILE A 172 -32.62 -16.39 -20.86
CA ILE A 172 -33.88 -16.80 -20.24
C ILE A 172 -35.01 -16.40 -21.19
N GLY A 173 -35.47 -17.34 -22.00
CA GLY A 173 -36.47 -17.07 -23.03
C GLY A 173 -37.77 -17.85 -22.94
N GLY A 174 -38.64 -17.61 -23.92
CA GLY A 174 -39.88 -18.36 -24.11
C GLY A 174 -40.97 -18.00 -23.09
N ASN A 175 -41.39 -18.96 -22.26
CA ASN A 175 -42.39 -18.78 -21.21
C ASN A 175 -41.87 -19.20 -19.83
N ALA A 176 -40.56 -19.09 -19.62
CA ALA A 176 -39.92 -19.46 -18.37
C ALA A 176 -40.37 -18.55 -17.21
N ASN A 177 -40.58 -19.11 -16.03
CA ASN A 177 -40.83 -18.36 -14.81
C ASN A 177 -39.69 -18.61 -13.82
N VAL A 178 -38.80 -17.63 -13.67
CA VAL A 178 -37.60 -17.71 -12.83
C VAL A 178 -37.77 -16.81 -11.62
N VAL A 179 -37.78 -17.42 -10.44
CA VAL A 179 -37.82 -16.70 -9.16
C VAL A 179 -36.51 -16.96 -8.44
N ALA A 180 -35.63 -15.97 -8.46
CA ALA A 180 -34.35 -15.99 -7.79
C ALA A 180 -34.39 -14.99 -6.63
N GLN A 181 -34.24 -15.45 -5.38
CA GLN A 181 -34.09 -14.54 -4.22
C GLN A 181 -32.67 -13.94 -4.13
N CYS A 182 -31.87 -14.13 -5.17
CA CYS A 182 -30.53 -13.65 -5.36
C CYS A 182 -30.48 -12.86 -6.69
N GLY A 183 -29.31 -12.33 -7.02
CA GLY A 183 -29.04 -11.73 -8.31
C GLY A 183 -28.74 -12.74 -9.44
N LEU A 184 -28.83 -12.24 -10.66
CA LEU A 184 -28.31 -12.85 -11.87
C LEU A 184 -27.00 -12.15 -12.25
N ALA A 185 -26.02 -12.88 -12.75
CA ALA A 185 -24.81 -12.28 -13.30
C ALA A 185 -24.30 -12.98 -14.55
N ALA A 186 -23.63 -12.22 -15.42
CA ALA A 186 -22.84 -12.74 -16.52
C ALA A 186 -21.43 -12.15 -16.45
N LEU A 187 -20.41 -12.99 -16.67
CA LEU A 187 -19.01 -12.56 -16.71
C LEU A 187 -18.60 -12.03 -18.09
N SER A 188 -19.33 -12.35 -19.16
CA SER A 188 -19.07 -11.82 -20.49
C SER A 188 -19.24 -10.30 -20.56
N CYS A 189 -18.35 -9.65 -21.31
CA CYS A 189 -18.35 -8.22 -21.60
C CYS A 189 -18.84 -7.92 -23.02
N GLU A 190 -19.38 -8.91 -23.74
CA GLU A 190 -20.03 -8.69 -25.04
C GLU A 190 -21.44 -8.13 -24.86
N ASP A 191 -22.00 -7.59 -25.95
CA ASP A 191 -23.36 -7.04 -25.95
C ASP A 191 -24.40 -8.13 -25.62
N ASP A 192 -25.43 -7.75 -24.86
CA ASP A 192 -26.53 -8.62 -24.44
C ASP A 192 -26.07 -9.92 -23.74
N ALA A 193 -24.98 -9.85 -22.95
CA ALA A 193 -24.45 -10.98 -22.19
C ALA A 193 -25.50 -11.67 -21.29
N ILE A 194 -26.52 -10.92 -20.86
CA ILE A 194 -27.76 -11.43 -20.27
C ILE A 194 -28.92 -11.06 -21.18
N ASN A 195 -29.69 -12.05 -21.60
CA ASN A 195 -30.84 -11.86 -22.48
C ASN A 195 -32.08 -12.54 -21.89
N ILE A 196 -33.07 -11.72 -21.55
CA ILE A 196 -34.38 -12.16 -21.05
C ILE A 196 -35.42 -11.78 -22.11
N ASP A 197 -35.91 -12.78 -22.84
CA ASP A 197 -36.78 -12.57 -23.99
C ASP A 197 -38.12 -13.30 -23.91
N GLY A 198 -38.97 -13.05 -24.91
CA GLY A 198 -40.26 -13.69 -25.05
C GLY A 198 -41.27 -13.24 -23.99
N SER A 199 -41.98 -14.21 -23.41
CA SER A 199 -42.96 -14.03 -22.34
C SER A 199 -42.41 -14.57 -21.00
N ALA A 200 -41.08 -14.56 -20.83
CA ALA A 200 -40.46 -15.00 -19.59
C ALA A 200 -40.72 -14.00 -18.46
N THR A 201 -41.02 -14.52 -17.27
CA THR A 201 -41.18 -13.71 -16.06
C THR A 201 -40.00 -13.99 -15.13
N VAL A 202 -39.21 -12.96 -14.84
CA VAL A 202 -38.03 -13.07 -13.97
C VAL A 202 -38.22 -12.17 -12.76
N THR A 203 -38.10 -12.74 -11.56
CA THR A 203 -38.06 -12.00 -10.30
C THR A 203 -36.71 -12.24 -9.65
N THR A 204 -35.88 -11.19 -9.57
CA THR A 204 -34.51 -11.24 -9.04
C THR A 204 -34.19 -9.99 -8.23
N GLY A 205 -33.22 -10.09 -7.31
CA GLY A 205 -32.79 -8.98 -6.45
C GLY A 205 -31.78 -8.02 -7.07
N SER A 206 -31.02 -8.46 -8.09
CA SER A 206 -30.03 -7.64 -8.80
C SER A 206 -29.61 -8.32 -10.11
N ILE A 207 -29.31 -7.57 -11.16
CA ILE A 207 -28.72 -8.10 -12.39
C ILE A 207 -27.38 -7.41 -12.60
N ALA A 208 -26.30 -8.17 -12.74
CA ALA A 208 -24.94 -7.64 -12.92
C ALA A 208 -24.31 -8.18 -14.20
N THR A 209 -23.89 -7.28 -15.08
CA THR A 209 -23.20 -7.64 -16.33
C THR A 209 -22.01 -6.70 -16.54
N CYS A 210 -20.99 -7.17 -17.26
CA CYS A 210 -19.86 -6.31 -17.61
C CYS A 210 -20.23 -5.28 -18.69
N SER A 211 -21.23 -5.59 -19.52
CA SER A 211 -21.72 -4.77 -20.64
C SER A 211 -23.24 -4.56 -20.57
N THR A 212 -23.94 -4.62 -21.69
CA THR A 212 -25.40 -4.47 -21.78
C THR A 212 -26.13 -5.76 -21.38
N ALA A 213 -27.40 -5.61 -21.00
CA ALA A 213 -28.31 -6.72 -20.76
C ALA A 213 -29.64 -6.38 -21.45
N ASN A 214 -30.14 -7.31 -22.25
CA ASN A 214 -31.47 -7.23 -22.82
C ASN A 214 -32.48 -7.77 -21.79
N VAL A 215 -33.21 -6.86 -21.12
CA VAL A 215 -34.19 -7.23 -20.10
C VAL A 215 -35.53 -6.53 -20.35
N PRO A 216 -36.65 -7.12 -19.90
CA PRO A 216 -37.94 -6.44 -19.84
C PRO A 216 -37.88 -5.11 -19.08
N THR A 217 -38.71 -4.15 -19.49
CA THR A 217 -38.72 -2.76 -18.95
C THR A 217 -38.91 -2.68 -17.43
N ASP A 218 -39.53 -3.69 -16.82
CA ASP A 218 -39.73 -3.80 -15.38
C ASP A 218 -38.44 -4.17 -14.61
N LEU A 219 -37.43 -4.68 -15.29
CA LEU A 219 -36.15 -5.09 -14.73
C LEU A 219 -34.99 -4.14 -15.06
N GLU A 220 -35.17 -3.15 -15.95
CA GLU A 220 -34.13 -2.17 -16.31
C GLU A 220 -33.53 -1.46 -15.08
N GLY A 221 -34.36 -1.13 -14.08
CA GLY A 221 -33.90 -0.49 -12.83
C GLY A 221 -33.11 -1.42 -11.89
N THR A 222 -33.04 -2.71 -12.21
CA THR A 222 -32.36 -3.76 -11.42
C THR A 222 -31.01 -4.15 -12.05
N VAL A 223 -30.72 -3.67 -13.27
CA VAL A 223 -29.45 -3.90 -13.98
C VAL A 223 -28.38 -2.93 -13.51
N THR A 224 -27.16 -3.42 -13.31
CA THR A 224 -25.99 -2.57 -13.06
C THR A 224 -24.73 -3.11 -13.73
#